data_AF-A0A0C1UAN5-F1
#
_entry.id   AF-A0A0C1UAN5-F1
#
_cell.length_a   1.000
_cell.length_b   1.000
_cell.length_c   1.000
_cell.angle_alpha   90.00
_cell.angle_beta   90.00
_cell.angle_gamma   90.00
#
_symmetry.space_group_name_H-M   'P 1'
#
loop_
_entity.id
_entity.type
_entity.pdbx_description
1 polymer ?
#
loop_
_entity_poly.entity_id
_entity_poly.type
_entity_poly.pdbx_seq_one_letter_code
_entity_poly.pdbx_strand_id
1 'polypeptide(L)'
;MSKKFFVNVLIFIAALTMVTLGFWQLSRHSDKKEINNTINDRILENPVNLADLRIDQQTESSLTNIEYRSVQATGLFKHSDSILVRNRPLNGSPGYWLLTPFDLGNGRVVIVNRGWLPIAAEDFRQTNSDQITIEGIIRKTQVASGLQREDSKEGKLASLGRVDLSRYQQQLEYEILPVFIQVINQDPPQSSNFPKMLSIPEFKEGQHLNYAVQWFIFATITIIGYPLVFFRNRRKKDKGFGQSDIPIDYL
;
A
#
# COMPACT_ATOMS: atom_id res chain seq x y z
N MET A 1 14.08 -34.62 36.23
CA MET A 1 13.30 -34.63 34.97
C MET A 1 14.18 -35.21 33.86
N SER A 2 13.71 -36.18 33.06
CA SER A 2 14.58 -36.81 32.04
C SER A 2 14.85 -35.86 30.87
N LYS A 3 16.07 -35.85 30.32
CA LYS A 3 16.43 -35.02 29.15
C LYS A 3 15.45 -35.21 27.97
N LYS A 4 14.89 -36.41 27.81
CA LYS A 4 13.91 -36.72 26.75
C LYS A 4 12.56 -36.05 26.97
N PHE A 5 12.11 -35.97 28.23
CA PHE A 5 10.88 -35.26 28.57
C PHE A 5 11.01 -33.77 28.25
N PHE A 6 12.14 -33.15 28.64
CA PHE A 6 12.41 -31.74 28.34
C PHE A 6 12.42 -31.45 26.83
N VAL A 7 13.08 -32.29 26.03
CA VAL A 7 13.12 -32.14 24.55
C VAL A 7 11.71 -32.27 23.94
N ASN A 8 10.89 -33.22 24.40
CA ASN A 8 9.53 -33.37 23.90
C ASN A 8 8.65 -32.15 24.21
N VAL A 9 8.78 -31.59 25.42
CA VAL A 9 8.07 -30.36 25.81
C VAL A 9 8.50 -29.18 24.94
N LEU A 10 9.81 -29.01 24.70
CA LEU A 10 10.33 -27.93 23.85
C LEU A 10 9.80 -28.03 22.42
N ILE A 11 9.73 -29.24 21.86
CA ILE A 11 9.25 -29.50 20.50
C ILE A 11 7.75 -29.23 20.40
N PHE A 12 6.98 -29.62 21.42
CA PHE A 12 5.57 -29.31 21.48
C PHE A 12 5.32 -27.80 21.51
N ILE A 13 6.07 -27.07 22.35
CA ILE A 13 6.00 -25.61 22.42
C ILE A 13 6.38 -25.00 21.07
N ALA A 14 7.48 -25.44 20.45
CA ALA A 14 7.93 -24.93 19.16
C ALA A 14 6.88 -25.16 18.05
N ALA A 15 6.30 -26.36 17.99
CA ALA A 15 5.22 -26.68 17.04
C ALA A 15 3.99 -25.81 17.27
N LEU A 16 3.57 -25.62 18.53
CA LEU A 16 2.45 -24.76 18.89
C LEU A 16 2.71 -23.30 18.46
N THR A 17 3.91 -22.78 18.73
CA THR A 17 4.31 -21.43 18.30
C THR A 17 4.26 -21.30 16.78
N MET A 18 4.80 -22.26 16.03
CA MET A 18 4.78 -22.22 14.55
C MET A 18 3.35 -22.23 14.00
N VAL A 19 2.46 -23.07 14.54
CA VAL A 19 1.05 -23.10 14.12
C VAL A 19 0.36 -21.77 14.42
N THR A 20 0.55 -21.21 15.62
CA THR A 20 -0.02 -19.90 16.00
C THR A 20 0.49 -18.79 15.09
N LEU A 21 1.78 -18.78 14.75
CA LEU A 21 2.35 -17.82 13.80
C LEU A 21 1.81 -17.99 12.38
N GLY A 22 1.58 -19.24 11.94
CA GLY A 22 0.93 -19.54 10.67
C GLY A 22 -0.47 -18.96 10.58
N PHE A 23 -1.30 -19.17 11.61
CA PHE A 23 -2.64 -18.57 11.68
C PHE A 23 -2.62 -17.05 11.77
N TRP A 24 -1.68 -16.48 12.54
CA TRP A 24 -1.53 -15.02 12.61
C TRP A 24 -1.19 -14.41 11.24
N GLN A 25 -0.29 -15.04 10.47
CA GLN A 25 0.03 -14.61 9.11
C GLN A 25 -1.17 -14.74 8.16
N LEU A 26 -1.98 -15.82 8.28
CA LEU A 26 -3.21 -15.97 7.51
C LEU A 26 -4.23 -14.88 7.83
N SER A 27 -4.43 -14.56 9.11
CA SER A 27 -5.32 -13.46 9.52
C SER A 27 -4.86 -12.14 8.90
N ARG A 28 -3.56 -11.81 9.00
CA ARG A 28 -3.01 -10.60 8.38
C ARG A 28 -3.12 -10.57 6.86
N HIS A 29 -3.03 -11.72 6.21
CA HIS A 29 -3.27 -11.84 4.79
C HIS A 29 -4.73 -11.51 4.45
N SER A 30 -5.69 -12.11 5.17
CA SER A 30 -7.13 -11.87 4.97
C SER A 30 -7.50 -10.40 5.20
N ASP A 31 -7.00 -9.77 6.27
CA ASP A 31 -7.26 -8.35 6.54
C ASP A 31 -6.81 -7.47 5.36
N LYS A 32 -5.60 -7.72 4.84
CA LYS A 32 -5.07 -6.97 3.69
C LYS A 32 -5.87 -7.23 2.42
N LYS A 33 -6.28 -8.48 2.21
CA LYS A 33 -7.09 -8.84 1.05
C LYS A 33 -8.44 -8.14 1.08
N GLU A 34 -9.11 -8.07 2.23
CA GLU A 34 -10.38 -7.38 2.38
C GLU A 34 -10.26 -5.87 2.11
N ILE A 35 -9.21 -5.23 2.63
CA ILE A 35 -8.91 -3.81 2.35
C ILE A 35 -8.67 -3.62 0.85
N ASN A 36 -7.85 -4.45 0.22
CA ASN A 36 -7.53 -4.34 -1.20
C ASN A 36 -8.78 -4.53 -2.07
N ASN A 37 -9.64 -5.50 -1.73
CA ASN A 37 -10.90 -5.73 -2.43
C ASN A 37 -11.82 -4.51 -2.30
N THR A 38 -11.97 -3.96 -1.09
CA THR A 38 -12.78 -2.75 -0.86
C THR A 38 -12.27 -1.57 -1.70
N ILE A 39 -10.95 -1.41 -1.81
CA ILE A 39 -10.36 -0.37 -2.65
C ILE A 39 -10.64 -0.63 -4.14
N ASN A 40 -10.44 -1.86 -4.60
CA ASN A 40 -10.72 -2.23 -6.00
C ASN A 40 -12.20 -2.03 -6.35
N ASP A 41 -13.13 -2.41 -5.47
CA ASP A 41 -14.56 -2.21 -5.66
C ASP A 41 -14.89 -0.72 -5.82
N ARG A 42 -14.36 0.15 -4.96
CA ARG A 42 -14.56 1.61 -5.04
C ARG A 42 -14.02 2.24 -6.33
N ILE A 43 -12.92 1.69 -6.85
CA ILE A 43 -12.30 2.13 -8.10
C ILE A 43 -13.14 1.67 -9.30
N LEU A 44 -13.68 0.45 -9.25
CA LEU A 44 -14.47 -0.14 -10.33
C LEU A 44 -15.93 0.32 -10.34
N GLU A 45 -16.44 0.89 -9.24
CA GLU A 45 -17.76 1.50 -9.20
C GLU A 45 -17.88 2.66 -10.21
N ASN A 46 -19.09 2.83 -10.75
CA ASN A 46 -19.38 3.94 -11.66
C ASN A 46 -18.96 5.28 -11.04
N PRO A 47 -18.26 6.14 -11.82
CA PRO A 47 -17.86 7.46 -11.35
C PRO A 47 -19.06 8.28 -10.90
N VAL A 48 -18.98 8.85 -9.69
CA VAL A 48 -19.97 9.79 -9.19
C VAL A 48 -19.53 11.22 -9.51
N ASN A 49 -20.49 12.11 -9.78
CA ASN A 49 -20.16 13.51 -9.99
C ASN A 49 -19.66 14.14 -8.67
N LEU A 50 -18.43 14.65 -8.68
CA LEU A 50 -17.84 15.31 -7.51
C LEU A 50 -18.65 16.53 -7.07
N ALA A 51 -19.33 17.18 -8.01
CA ALA A 51 -20.24 18.30 -7.76
C ALA A 51 -21.42 17.93 -6.84
N ASP A 52 -21.79 16.65 -6.76
CA ASP A 52 -22.90 16.14 -5.96
C ASP A 52 -22.42 15.46 -4.67
N LEU A 53 -21.13 15.12 -4.59
CA LEU A 53 -20.55 14.47 -3.43
C LEU A 53 -20.42 15.45 -2.25
N ARG A 54 -21.07 15.10 -1.13
CA ARG A 54 -20.85 15.76 0.16
C ARG A 54 -19.57 15.23 0.80
N ILE A 55 -18.56 16.08 0.88
CA ILE A 55 -17.31 15.77 1.57
C ILE A 55 -17.37 16.49 2.92
N ASP A 56 -17.71 15.75 3.96
CA ASP A 56 -17.68 16.27 5.33
C ASP A 56 -16.23 16.41 5.79
N GLN A 57 -15.81 17.64 6.07
CA GLN A 57 -14.45 17.97 6.48
C GLN A 57 -14.19 17.62 7.96
N GLN A 58 -15.22 17.27 8.75
CA GLN A 58 -15.10 17.20 10.21
C GLN A 58 -14.54 15.89 10.76
N THR A 59 -14.50 14.80 9.99
CA THR A 59 -14.04 13.50 10.50
C THR A 59 -13.12 12.75 9.54
N GLU A 60 -11.99 12.26 10.06
CA GLU A 60 -11.02 11.42 9.32
C GLU A 60 -11.65 10.13 8.77
N SER A 61 -12.65 9.60 9.48
CA SER A 61 -13.43 8.43 9.07
C SER A 61 -14.22 8.70 7.78
N SER A 62 -14.85 9.88 7.65
CA SER A 62 -15.57 10.28 6.43
C SER A 62 -14.65 10.30 5.21
N LEU A 63 -13.47 10.91 5.34
CA LEU A 63 -12.47 10.96 4.26
C LEU A 63 -11.94 9.57 3.89
N THR A 64 -11.80 8.67 4.85
CA THR A 64 -11.36 7.29 4.63
C THR A 64 -12.42 6.44 3.90
N ASN A 65 -13.70 6.75 4.09
CA ASN A 65 -14.78 6.05 3.40
C ASN A 65 -14.88 6.41 1.91
N ILE A 66 -14.48 7.63 1.54
CA ILE A 66 -14.50 8.09 0.15
C ILE A 66 -13.15 7.93 -0.57
N GLU A 67 -12.07 7.59 0.15
CA GLU A 67 -10.77 7.35 -0.47
C GLU A 67 -10.87 6.19 -1.49
N TYR A 68 -10.25 6.38 -2.65
CA TYR A 68 -10.30 5.53 -3.84
C TYR A 68 -11.64 5.47 -4.58
N ARG A 69 -12.64 6.27 -4.18
CA ARG A 69 -13.89 6.38 -4.94
C ARG A 69 -13.62 7.02 -6.31
N SER A 70 -14.08 6.35 -7.37
CA SER A 70 -14.09 6.91 -8.71
C SER A 70 -15.06 8.08 -8.82
N VAL A 71 -14.59 9.19 -9.38
CA VAL A 71 -15.35 10.42 -9.57
C VAL A 71 -15.14 11.01 -10.94
N GLN A 72 -16.16 11.74 -11.39
CA GLN A 72 -16.09 12.63 -12.54
C GLN A 72 -16.28 14.08 -12.06
N ALA A 73 -15.56 15.02 -12.67
CA ALA A 73 -15.72 16.43 -12.37
C ALA A 73 -15.55 17.26 -13.65
N THR A 74 -16.38 18.28 -13.83
CA THR A 74 -16.28 19.20 -14.96
C THR A 74 -16.03 20.60 -14.43
N GLY A 75 -15.08 21.31 -15.05
CA GLY A 75 -14.58 22.56 -14.47
C GLY A 75 -13.41 23.17 -15.23
N LEU A 76 -12.69 24.08 -14.56
CA LEU A 76 -11.58 24.83 -15.13
C LEU A 76 -10.33 24.69 -14.27
N PHE A 77 -9.17 24.46 -14.89
CA PHE A 77 -7.90 24.48 -14.17
C PHE A 77 -7.43 25.90 -13.87
N LYS A 78 -7.03 26.15 -12.62
CA LYS A 78 -6.35 27.39 -12.20
C LYS A 78 -4.83 27.22 -12.37
N HIS A 79 -4.38 27.25 -13.62
CA HIS A 79 -3.00 26.90 -13.97
C HIS A 79 -1.92 27.74 -13.27
N SER A 80 -2.18 29.02 -13.01
CA SER A 80 -1.28 29.94 -12.30
C SER A 80 -0.89 29.47 -10.91
N ASP A 81 -1.75 28.66 -10.28
CA ASP A 81 -1.58 28.19 -8.92
C ASP A 81 -0.98 26.79 -8.84
N SER A 82 -0.62 26.20 -9.99
CA SER A 82 -0.05 24.85 -10.03
C SER A 82 1.25 24.74 -9.22
N ILE A 83 1.44 23.60 -8.56
CA ILE A 83 2.63 23.31 -7.75
C ILE A 83 3.17 21.91 -8.05
N LEU A 84 4.49 21.77 -7.97
CA LEU A 84 5.15 20.48 -8.12
C LEU A 84 5.25 19.75 -6.78
N VAL A 85 5.10 18.43 -6.80
CA VAL A 85 5.49 17.55 -5.69
C VAL A 85 6.80 16.87 -6.06
N ARG A 86 7.86 17.15 -5.31
CA ARG A 86 9.22 16.65 -5.58
C ARG A 86 9.42 15.19 -5.18
N ASN A 87 10.52 14.61 -5.66
CA ASN A 87 10.95 13.25 -5.35
C ASN A 87 9.90 12.18 -5.73
N ARG A 88 9.35 12.29 -6.95
CA ARG A 88 8.38 11.33 -7.50
C ARG A 88 9.03 10.57 -8.66
N PRO A 89 9.82 9.51 -8.40
CA PRO A 89 10.36 8.71 -9.48
C PRO A 89 9.25 7.90 -10.16
N LEU A 90 9.32 7.77 -11.48
CA LEU A 90 8.45 6.90 -12.27
C LEU A 90 9.32 6.03 -13.20
N ASN A 91 9.19 4.71 -13.08
CA ASN A 91 9.95 3.73 -13.88
C ASN A 91 11.47 4.00 -13.89
N GLY A 92 12.05 4.27 -12.71
CA GLY A 92 13.48 4.54 -12.54
C GLY A 92 13.94 5.95 -12.93
N SER A 93 13.06 6.78 -13.52
CA SER A 93 13.39 8.17 -13.86
C SER A 93 12.93 9.12 -12.76
N PRO A 94 13.77 10.08 -12.32
CA PRO A 94 13.36 11.07 -11.33
C PRO A 94 12.39 12.09 -11.94
N GLY A 95 11.51 12.65 -11.12
CA GLY A 95 10.52 13.61 -11.57
C GLY A 95 9.61 14.13 -10.46
N TYR A 96 8.52 14.73 -10.90
CA TYR A 96 7.56 15.47 -10.10
C TYR A 96 6.14 14.97 -10.34
N TRP A 97 5.24 15.19 -9.39
CA TRP A 97 3.80 15.25 -9.71
C TRP A 97 3.39 16.70 -9.93
N LEU A 98 2.52 16.95 -10.91
CA LEU A 98 1.92 18.26 -11.14
C LEU A 98 0.56 18.32 -10.46
N LEU A 99 0.43 19.16 -9.44
CA LEU A 99 -0.84 19.49 -8.82
C LEU A 99 -1.38 20.80 -9.41
N THR A 100 -2.64 20.83 -9.78
CA THR A 100 -3.32 22.03 -10.26
C THR A 100 -4.69 22.14 -9.60
N PRO A 101 -5.04 23.30 -9.01
CA PRO A 101 -6.40 23.52 -8.51
C PRO A 101 -7.41 23.51 -9.66
N PHE A 102 -8.56 22.92 -9.42
CA PHE A 102 -9.62 22.71 -10.40
C PHE A 102 -10.94 23.25 -9.85
N ASP A 103 -11.43 24.30 -10.49
CA ASP A 103 -12.67 24.99 -10.12
C ASP A 103 -13.87 24.22 -10.66
N LEU A 104 -14.75 23.76 -9.77
CA LEU A 104 -15.94 22.99 -10.13
C LEU A 104 -17.11 23.88 -10.61
N GLY A 105 -16.95 25.21 -10.61
CA GLY A 105 -17.98 26.16 -11.03
C GLY A 105 -19.12 26.37 -10.03
N ASN A 106 -19.14 25.62 -8.92
CA ASN A 106 -20.11 25.75 -7.83
C ASN A 106 -19.51 26.39 -6.56
N GLY A 107 -18.40 27.12 -6.70
CA GLY A 107 -17.66 27.73 -5.60
C GLY A 107 -16.73 26.78 -4.85
N ARG A 108 -16.68 25.49 -5.22
CA ARG A 108 -15.75 24.52 -4.64
C ARG A 108 -14.55 24.30 -5.57
N VAL A 109 -13.37 24.21 -4.98
CA VAL A 109 -12.13 23.92 -5.70
C VAL A 109 -11.53 22.62 -5.18
N VAL A 110 -11.14 21.71 -6.08
CA VAL A 110 -10.43 20.48 -5.72
C VAL A 110 -9.01 20.54 -6.27
N ILE A 111 -8.04 19.95 -5.57
CA ILE A 111 -6.70 19.76 -6.13
C ILE A 111 -6.71 18.53 -7.02
N VAL A 112 -6.15 18.65 -8.22
CA VAL A 112 -6.00 17.53 -9.15
C VAL A 112 -4.52 17.25 -9.34
N ASN A 113 -4.11 16.02 -9.03
CA ASN A 113 -2.85 15.48 -9.49
C ASN A 113 -3.00 15.08 -10.96
N ARG A 114 -2.44 15.91 -11.85
CA ARG A 114 -2.49 15.76 -13.30
C ARG A 114 -1.53 14.69 -13.83
N GLY A 115 -0.66 14.19 -12.98
CA GLY A 115 0.29 13.13 -13.30
C GLY A 115 1.74 13.56 -13.15
N TRP A 116 2.62 12.85 -13.84
CA TRP A 116 4.06 12.90 -13.67
C TRP A 116 4.78 13.74 -14.72
N LEU A 117 5.76 14.51 -14.26
CA LEU A 117 6.68 15.28 -15.09
C LEU A 117 8.12 14.80 -14.86
N PRO A 118 8.94 14.58 -15.90
CA PRO A 118 10.38 14.40 -15.76
C PRO A 118 11.00 15.72 -15.30
N ILE A 119 12.22 15.67 -14.75
CA ILE A 119 12.97 16.87 -14.38
C ILE A 119 13.09 17.85 -15.55
N ALA A 120 13.33 17.35 -16.76
CA ALA A 120 13.44 18.16 -17.98
C ALA A 120 12.17 18.93 -18.37
N ALA A 121 11.03 18.65 -17.73
CA ALA A 121 9.76 19.33 -17.97
C ALA A 121 9.21 20.02 -16.69
N GLU A 122 10.06 20.38 -15.73
CA GLU A 122 9.63 21.07 -14.51
C GLU A 122 9.03 22.46 -14.77
N ASP A 123 9.47 23.10 -15.84
CA ASP A 123 8.92 24.37 -16.33
C ASP A 123 7.68 24.19 -17.22
N PHE A 124 7.08 23.00 -17.25
CA PHE A 124 5.81 22.79 -17.96
C PHE A 124 4.76 23.78 -17.44
N ARG A 125 4.18 24.55 -18.36
CA ARG A 125 3.06 25.44 -18.12
C ARG A 125 2.01 25.19 -19.20
N GLN A 126 0.75 25.08 -18.78
CA GLN A 126 -0.39 25.09 -19.68
C GLN A 126 -1.17 26.37 -19.41
N THR A 127 -1.62 27.03 -20.47
CA THR A 127 -2.33 28.32 -20.39
C THR A 127 -3.78 28.22 -20.82
N ASN A 128 -4.16 27.13 -21.50
CA ASN A 128 -5.54 26.91 -21.93
C ASN A 128 -6.40 26.55 -20.72
N SER A 129 -7.30 27.44 -20.35
CA SER A 129 -8.26 27.23 -19.27
C SER A 129 -9.64 26.93 -19.85
N ASP A 130 -9.71 26.08 -20.87
CA ASP A 130 -10.99 25.62 -21.40
C ASP A 130 -11.69 24.72 -20.38
N GLN A 131 -13.00 24.57 -20.53
CA GLN A 131 -13.77 23.64 -19.70
C GLN A 131 -13.34 22.20 -20.02
N ILE A 132 -12.96 21.47 -18.98
CA ILE A 132 -12.48 20.09 -19.07
C ILE A 132 -13.34 19.22 -18.18
N THR A 133 -13.64 18.01 -18.63
CA THR A 133 -14.16 16.93 -17.80
C THR A 133 -13.02 16.00 -17.44
N ILE A 134 -12.81 15.76 -16.15
CA ILE A 134 -11.82 14.83 -15.63
C ILE A 134 -12.52 13.64 -14.99
N GLU A 135 -11.91 12.48 -15.14
CA GLU A 135 -12.23 11.28 -14.38
C GLU A 135 -11.00 10.89 -13.56
N GLY A 136 -11.24 10.44 -12.34
CA GLY A 136 -10.16 10.16 -11.41
C GLY A 136 -10.63 9.44 -10.16
N ILE A 137 -9.68 9.19 -9.27
CA ILE A 137 -9.94 8.58 -7.97
C ILE A 137 -9.65 9.59 -6.86
N ILE A 138 -10.49 9.61 -5.83
CA ILE A 138 -10.28 10.44 -4.63
C ILE A 138 -9.08 9.90 -3.85
N ARG A 139 -8.21 10.80 -3.41
CA ARG A 139 -7.08 10.52 -2.52
C ARG A 139 -7.08 11.50 -1.36
N LYS A 140 -6.66 11.03 -0.18
CA LYS A 140 -6.54 11.89 1.01
C LYS A 140 -5.27 12.72 0.97
N THR A 141 -5.29 13.86 1.66
CA THR A 141 -4.08 14.64 1.96
C THR A 141 -2.98 13.75 2.55
N GLN A 142 -1.73 14.07 2.25
CA GLN A 142 -0.55 13.36 2.73
C GLN A 142 0.22 14.25 3.68
N VAL A 143 0.19 13.91 4.97
CA VAL A 143 0.98 14.61 6.00
C VAL A 143 2.24 13.83 6.34
N ALA A 144 3.28 14.53 6.79
CA ALA A 144 4.49 13.86 7.26
C ALA A 144 4.19 13.06 8.53
N SER A 145 4.86 11.93 8.71
CA SER A 145 4.75 11.12 9.93
C SER A 145 6.09 10.52 10.34
N GLY A 146 6.29 10.35 11.65
CA GLY A 146 7.53 9.80 12.22
C GLY A 146 8.75 10.67 11.91
N LEU A 147 9.79 10.07 11.31
CA LEU A 147 11.06 10.75 10.97
C LEU A 147 11.05 11.45 9.61
N GLN A 148 9.90 11.51 8.94
CA GLN A 148 9.80 12.16 7.64
C GLN A 148 9.99 13.68 7.76
N ARG A 149 10.74 14.27 6.82
CA ARG A 149 10.93 15.73 6.78
C ARG A 149 9.62 16.43 6.38
N GLU A 150 9.19 17.38 7.19
CA GLU A 150 8.09 18.32 6.88
C GLU A 150 8.54 19.43 5.92
N ASP A 151 7.58 19.99 5.17
CA ASP A 151 7.80 21.24 4.43
C ASP A 151 7.83 22.43 5.41
N SER A 152 8.45 23.55 4.98
CA SER A 152 8.44 24.79 5.79
C SER A 152 7.01 25.24 6.03
N LYS A 153 6.65 25.58 7.27
CA LYS A 153 5.31 26.08 7.64
C LYS A 153 5.07 27.54 7.24
N GLU A 154 6.11 28.23 6.77
CA GLU A 154 6.07 29.65 6.43
C GLU A 154 6.46 29.89 4.98
N GLY A 155 6.00 31.04 4.44
CA GLY A 155 6.31 31.51 3.09
C GLY A 155 5.60 30.74 1.98
N LYS A 156 5.84 31.18 0.73
CA LYS A 156 5.34 30.51 -0.47
C LYS A 156 6.30 29.40 -0.88
N LEU A 157 5.79 28.18 -1.05
CA LEU A 157 6.58 27.04 -1.50
C LEU A 157 6.55 26.94 -3.03
N ALA A 158 7.72 26.74 -3.63
CA ALA A 158 7.85 26.42 -5.05
C ALA A 158 7.50 24.94 -5.35
N SER A 159 7.67 24.06 -4.36
CA SER A 159 7.29 22.64 -4.44
C SER A 159 6.95 22.07 -3.08
N LEU A 160 6.14 21.02 -3.06
CA LEU A 160 5.79 20.26 -1.86
C LEU A 160 6.57 18.95 -1.81
N GLY A 161 6.84 18.45 -0.61
CA GLY A 161 7.43 17.12 -0.40
C GLY A 161 6.41 16.00 -0.58
N ARG A 162 5.12 16.34 -0.44
CA ARG A 162 3.97 15.43 -0.50
C ARG A 162 2.70 16.22 -0.82
N VAL A 163 1.58 15.54 -1.06
CA VAL A 163 0.30 16.21 -1.32
C VAL A 163 -0.33 16.68 0.00
N ASP A 164 0.33 17.60 0.70
CA ASP A 164 -0.15 18.19 1.95
C ASP A 164 -1.08 19.37 1.63
N LEU A 165 -2.39 19.10 1.62
CA LEU A 165 -3.42 20.07 1.24
C LEU A 165 -3.55 21.19 2.28
N SER A 166 -3.40 20.89 3.57
CA SER A 166 -3.45 21.90 4.62
C SER A 166 -2.31 22.89 4.47
N ARG A 167 -1.11 22.41 4.11
CA ARG A 167 0.02 23.29 3.83
C ARG A 167 -0.14 24.06 2.53
N TYR A 168 -0.64 23.43 1.48
CA TYR A 168 -0.83 24.07 0.18
C TYR A 168 -1.92 25.16 0.23
N GLN A 169 -2.99 24.95 1.01
CA GLN A 169 -4.05 25.92 1.27
C GLN A 169 -3.52 27.27 1.76
N GLN A 170 -2.43 27.30 2.53
CA GLN A 170 -1.87 28.53 3.12
C GLN A 170 -1.37 29.56 2.09
N GLN A 171 -1.14 29.14 0.83
CA GLN A 171 -0.70 30.03 -0.25
C GLN A 171 -1.75 30.22 -1.34
N LEU A 172 -3.00 29.80 -1.10
CA LEU A 172 -4.14 29.97 -1.99
C LEU A 172 -5.14 30.95 -1.39
N GLU A 173 -5.77 31.75 -2.25
CA GLU A 173 -6.75 32.80 -1.86
C GLU A 173 -8.19 32.28 -1.77
N TYR A 174 -8.38 30.98 -1.98
CA TYR A 174 -9.69 30.31 -1.97
C TYR A 174 -9.57 28.96 -1.26
N GLU A 175 -10.70 28.47 -0.74
CA GLU A 175 -10.75 27.20 -0.04
C GLU A 175 -10.69 26.02 -1.02
N ILE A 176 -9.84 25.02 -0.71
CA ILE A 176 -9.75 23.76 -1.43
C ILE A 176 -10.35 22.63 -0.60
N LEU A 177 -10.94 21.65 -1.27
CA LEU A 177 -11.45 20.45 -0.63
C LEU A 177 -10.30 19.69 0.09
N PRO A 178 -10.57 19.01 1.23
CA PRO A 178 -9.56 18.29 2.01
C PRO A 178 -9.15 16.94 1.37
N VAL A 179 -9.43 16.77 0.07
CA VAL A 179 -9.07 15.63 -0.75
C VAL A 179 -8.55 16.12 -2.09
N PHE A 180 -7.76 15.29 -2.76
CA PHE A 180 -7.32 15.55 -4.12
C PHE A 180 -7.74 14.43 -5.05
N ILE A 181 -7.84 14.74 -6.34
CA ILE A 181 -8.14 13.75 -7.38
C ILE A 181 -6.85 13.32 -8.05
N GLN A 182 -6.58 12.03 -8.12
CA GLN A 182 -5.61 11.50 -9.08
C GLN A 182 -6.33 11.29 -10.40
N VAL A 183 -5.99 12.07 -11.41
CA VAL A 183 -6.61 11.95 -12.74
C VAL A 183 -6.22 10.63 -13.39
N ILE A 184 -7.20 9.96 -13.99
CA ILE A 184 -7.02 8.73 -14.79
C ILE A 184 -7.39 8.96 -16.25
N ASN A 185 -8.28 9.93 -16.52
CA ASN A 185 -8.71 10.31 -17.86
C ASN A 185 -9.18 11.77 -17.86
N GLN A 186 -9.13 12.44 -19.02
CA GLN A 186 -9.72 13.77 -19.20
C GLN A 186 -10.19 14.00 -20.65
N ASP A 187 -11.19 14.87 -20.80
CA ASP A 187 -11.72 15.35 -22.07
C ASP A 187 -11.84 16.89 -22.07
N PRO A 188 -11.23 17.62 -23.02
CA PRO A 188 -10.34 17.14 -24.09
C PRO A 188 -9.10 16.39 -23.57
N PRO A 189 -8.58 15.41 -24.34
CA PRO A 189 -7.35 14.71 -24.00
C PRO A 189 -6.19 15.67 -23.79
N GLN A 190 -5.29 15.32 -22.88
CA GLN A 190 -4.17 16.18 -22.53
C GLN A 190 -3.23 16.38 -23.74
N SER A 191 -3.08 17.63 -24.16
CA SER A 191 -2.31 18.01 -25.34
C SER A 191 -0.80 18.06 -25.07
N SER A 192 -0.14 16.91 -24.90
CA SER A 192 1.32 16.71 -25.02
C SER A 192 1.74 15.36 -24.40
N ASN A 193 3.02 15.02 -24.52
CA ASN A 193 3.63 13.88 -23.83
C ASN A 193 3.55 13.96 -22.28
N PHE A 194 3.18 15.12 -21.71
CA PHE A 194 3.28 15.43 -20.29
C PHE A 194 2.15 16.33 -19.77
N PRO A 195 1.85 16.32 -18.45
CA PRO A 195 2.18 15.26 -17.50
C PRO A 195 1.65 13.88 -17.90
N LYS A 196 2.41 12.82 -17.58
CA LYS A 196 1.97 11.45 -17.80
C LYS A 196 1.01 11.05 -16.69
N MET A 197 -0.23 10.73 -17.02
CA MET A 197 -1.19 10.24 -16.03
C MET A 197 -0.63 9.00 -15.32
N LEU A 198 -0.91 8.92 -14.02
CA LEU A 198 -0.43 7.82 -13.20
C LEU A 198 -1.38 6.64 -13.34
N SER A 199 -0.82 5.44 -13.43
CA SER A 199 -1.63 4.23 -13.32
C SER A 199 -2.32 4.18 -11.95
N ILE A 200 -3.50 3.59 -11.93
CA ILE A 200 -4.20 3.27 -10.68
C ILE A 200 -3.27 2.34 -9.86
N PRO A 201 -3.10 2.57 -8.55
CA PRO A 201 -2.25 1.71 -7.74
C PRO A 201 -2.77 0.26 -7.76
N GLU A 202 -1.88 -0.70 -8.06
CA GLU A 202 -2.18 -2.12 -7.87
C GLU A 202 -1.99 -2.48 -6.40
N PHE A 203 -3.07 -2.88 -5.73
CA PHE A 203 -3.01 -3.35 -4.35
C PHE A 203 -2.70 -4.84 -4.31
N LYS A 204 -1.42 -5.19 -4.23
CA LYS A 204 -0.97 -6.59 -4.15
C LYS A 204 -1.16 -7.15 -2.74
N GLU A 205 -1.65 -8.39 -2.67
CA GLU A 205 -1.63 -9.20 -1.46
C GLU A 205 -0.16 -9.48 -1.13
N GLY A 206 0.37 -8.90 -0.05
CA GLY A 206 1.79 -9.02 0.31
C GLY A 206 2.23 -10.46 0.62
N GLN A 207 3.49 -10.64 1.05
CA GLN A 207 4.08 -11.98 1.29
C GLN A 207 3.48 -12.80 2.44
N HIS A 208 2.42 -12.33 3.10
CA HIS A 208 1.83 -12.97 4.30
C HIS A 208 1.39 -14.41 4.06
N LEU A 209 0.85 -14.73 2.87
CA LEU A 209 0.49 -16.10 2.51
C LEU A 209 1.71 -17.01 2.43
N ASN A 210 2.80 -16.55 1.81
CA ASN A 210 4.04 -17.32 1.69
C ASN A 210 4.62 -17.63 3.07
N TYR A 211 4.63 -16.65 3.98
CA TYR A 211 5.08 -16.87 5.36
C TYR A 211 4.17 -17.82 6.13
N ALA A 212 2.85 -17.74 5.95
CA ALA A 212 1.93 -18.70 6.56
C ALA A 212 2.25 -20.14 6.13
N VAL A 213 2.44 -20.37 4.82
CA VAL A 213 2.83 -21.67 4.27
C VAL A 213 4.16 -22.15 4.87
N GLN A 214 5.16 -21.28 4.98
CA GLN A 214 6.44 -21.62 5.61
C GLN A 214 6.26 -22.07 7.06
N TRP A 215 5.46 -21.36 7.87
CA TRP A 215 5.20 -21.74 9.26
C TRP A 215 4.51 -23.10 9.37
N PHE A 216 3.55 -23.40 8.50
CA PHE A 216 2.91 -24.72 8.49
C PHE A 216 3.85 -25.84 8.03
N ILE A 217 4.75 -25.58 7.08
CA ILE A 217 5.80 -26.54 6.70
C ILE A 217 6.71 -26.83 7.90
N PHE A 218 7.18 -25.81 8.62
CA PHE A 218 8.01 -25.99 9.81
C PHE A 218 7.28 -26.73 10.92
N ALA A 219 6.02 -26.41 11.18
CA ALA A 219 5.19 -27.14 12.13
C ALA A 219 5.05 -28.62 11.73
N THR A 220 4.80 -28.89 10.45
CA THR A 220 4.66 -30.26 9.91
C THR A 220 5.95 -31.06 10.07
N ILE A 221 7.10 -30.49 9.71
CA ILE A 221 8.40 -31.14 9.88
C ILE A 221 8.68 -31.40 11.38
N THR A 222 8.31 -30.47 12.26
CA THR A 222 8.52 -30.59 13.70
C THR A 222 7.64 -31.69 14.30
N ILE A 223 6.37 -31.75 13.92
CA ILE A 223 5.39 -32.72 14.44
C ILE A 223 5.64 -34.13 13.87
N ILE A 224 6.02 -34.25 12.59
CA ILE A 224 6.16 -35.55 11.90
C ILE A 224 7.62 -36.04 11.90
N GLY A 225 8.55 -35.16 11.55
CA GLY A 225 9.96 -35.50 11.37
C GLY A 225 10.64 -35.91 12.67
N TYR A 226 10.36 -35.22 13.77
CA TYR A 226 10.99 -35.55 15.06
C TYR A 226 10.58 -36.94 15.58
N PRO A 227 9.28 -37.31 15.65
CA PRO A 227 8.89 -38.66 16.06
C PRO A 227 9.47 -39.74 15.15
N LEU A 228 9.47 -39.56 13.83
CA LEU A 228 10.04 -40.54 12.89
C LEU A 228 11.53 -40.79 13.14
N VAL A 229 12.33 -39.74 13.33
CA VAL A 229 13.76 -39.87 13.67
C VAL A 229 13.94 -40.54 15.02
N PHE A 230 13.14 -40.16 16.02
CA PHE A 230 13.20 -40.74 17.36
C PHE A 230 12.85 -42.24 17.37
N PHE A 231 11.79 -42.65 16.69
CA PHE A 231 11.39 -44.06 16.56
C PHE A 231 12.38 -44.87 15.71
N ARG A 232 12.94 -44.27 14.65
CA ARG A 232 13.98 -44.92 13.83
C ARG A 232 15.26 -45.16 14.63
N ASN A 233 15.68 -44.19 15.44
CA ASN A 233 16.87 -44.32 16.28
C ASN A 233 16.66 -45.31 17.43
N ARG A 234 15.44 -45.44 17.96
CA ARG A 234 15.09 -46.51 18.92
C ARG A 234 15.20 -47.89 18.28
N ARG A 235 14.56 -48.11 17.12
CA ARG A 235 14.62 -49.41 16.40
C ARG A 235 16.04 -49.81 16.00
N LYS A 236 16.90 -48.86 15.63
CA LYS A 236 18.33 -49.16 15.36
C LYS A 236 19.09 -49.57 16.61
N LYS A 237 18.75 -49.01 17.78
CA LYS A 237 19.39 -49.34 19.06
C LYS A 237 18.96 -50.72 19.57
N ASP A 238 17.69 -51.09 19.37
CA ASP A 238 17.16 -52.40 19.76
C ASP A 238 17.68 -53.54 18.84
N LYS A 239 18.05 -53.24 17.59
CA LYS A 239 18.68 -54.20 16.68
C LYS A 239 20.19 -54.39 16.89
N GLY A 240 20.83 -53.58 17.74
CA GLY A 240 22.27 -53.64 18.02
C GLY A 240 22.69 -54.60 19.14
N PHE A 241 21.76 -55.38 19.70
CA PHE A 241 22.01 -56.32 20.80
C PHE A 241 21.68 -57.79 20.47
N GLY A 242 21.42 -58.11 19.19
CA GLY A 242 21.24 -59.48 18.73
C GLY A 242 22.42 -59.91 17.87
N GLN A 243 23.15 -60.92 18.35
CA GLN A 243 24.16 -61.73 17.64
C GLN A 243 25.62 -61.29 17.73
N SER A 244 26.29 -61.78 18.77
CA SER A 244 27.71 -62.17 18.71
C SER A 244 27.80 -63.66 19.03
N ASP A 245 27.40 -64.50 18.08
CA ASP A 245 27.75 -65.92 18.08
C ASP A 245 29.21 -66.02 17.63
N ILE A 246 30.15 -65.82 18.56
CA ILE A 246 31.52 -66.30 18.39
C ILE A 246 31.67 -67.46 19.38
N PRO A 247 31.69 -68.72 18.91
CA PRO A 247 32.02 -69.85 19.75
C PRO A 247 33.44 -69.66 20.28
N ILE A 248 33.61 -69.68 21.61
CA ILE A 248 34.92 -69.85 22.22
C ILE A 248 35.19 -71.35 22.17
N ASP A 249 35.96 -71.78 21.18
CA ASP A 249 36.39 -73.18 21.08
C ASP A 249 37.18 -73.58 22.35
N TYR A 250 36.84 -74.78 22.86
CA TYR A 250 37.44 -75.61 23.91
C TYR A 250 36.93 -75.47 25.37
N LEU A 251 35.80 -76.14 25.65
CA LEU A 251 35.63 -77.14 26.74
C LEU A 251 34.70 -78.27 26.28
#